data_AF-A0A4R3LHP1-F1
#
_entry.id   AF-A0A4R3LHP1-F1
#
_cell.length_a   1.000
_cell.length_b   1.000
_cell.length_c   1.000
_cell.angle_alpha   90.00
_cell.angle_beta   90.00
_cell.angle_gamma   90.00
#
_symmetry.space_group_name_H-M   'P 1'
#
loop_
_entity.id
_entity.type
_entity.pdbx_description
1 polymer ?
#
loop_
_entity_poly.entity_id
_entity_poly.type
_entity_poly.pdbx_seq_one_letter_code
_entity_poly.pdbx_strand_id
1 'polypeptide(L)'
;MDQQKRQLIAIILIMLKDVYAKTTQLESMFDSSSIHIIHRYFDPFQSMLNALEIPEENQDILFKLMKVYVEEQMTLDEILLEIENQVLTVKNED
;
A
#
# COMPACT_ATOMS: atom_id res chain seq x y z
N MET A 1 -7.25 2.32 -15.55
CA MET A 1 -7.13 3.42 -14.57
C MET A 1 -6.67 4.69 -15.29
N ASP A 2 -7.06 5.89 -14.84
CA ASP A 2 -6.53 7.16 -15.38
C ASP A 2 -5.07 7.41 -14.93
N GLN A 3 -4.28 8.10 -15.75
CA GLN A 3 -2.87 8.37 -15.51
C GLN A 3 -2.62 9.15 -14.20
N GLN A 4 -3.51 10.08 -13.84
CA GLN A 4 -3.38 10.84 -12.59
C GLN A 4 -3.58 9.94 -11.37
N LYS A 5 -4.58 9.04 -11.42
CA LYS A 5 -4.81 8.05 -10.35
C LYS A 5 -3.62 7.11 -10.22
N ARG A 6 -3.07 6.61 -11.32
CA ARG A 6 -1.87 5.76 -11.31
C ARG A 6 -0.69 6.43 -10.62
N GLN A 7 -0.43 7.70 -10.95
CA GLN A 7 0.65 8.48 -10.34
C GLN A 7 0.42 8.69 -8.84
N LEU A 8 -0.81 9.00 -8.42
CA LEU A 8 -1.14 9.16 -7.01
C LEU A 8 -0.89 7.86 -6.22
N ILE A 9 -1.34 6.72 -6.73
CA ILE A 9 -1.08 5.41 -6.13
C ILE A 9 0.42 5.15 -6.03
N ALA A 10 1.17 5.41 -7.11
CA ALA A 10 2.61 5.22 -7.14
C ALA A 10 3.32 6.05 -6.05
N ILE A 11 2.97 7.34 -5.92
CA ILE A 11 3.55 8.23 -4.91
C ILE A 11 3.24 7.70 -3.50
N ILE A 12 2.01 7.25 -3.26
CA ILE A 12 1.61 6.74 -1.94
C ILE A 12 2.34 5.43 -1.61
N LEU A 13 2.43 4.50 -2.55
CA LEU A 13 3.15 3.23 -2.36
C LEU A 13 4.62 3.48 -2.02
N ILE A 14 5.28 4.42 -2.73
CA ILE A 14 6.66 4.82 -2.43
C ILE A 14 6.76 5.38 -1.00
N MET A 15 5.87 6.30 -0.62
CA MET A 15 5.87 6.88 0.74
C MET A 15 5.67 5.80 1.81
N LEU A 16 4.75 4.85 1.57
CA LEU A 16 4.48 3.75 2.48
C LEU A 16 5.69 2.83 2.62
N LYS A 17 6.34 2.47 1.51
CA LYS A 17 7.58 1.68 1.54
C LYS A 17 8.68 2.38 2.32
N ASP A 18 8.87 3.68 2.11
CA ASP A 18 9.88 4.47 2.82
C ASP A 18 9.60 4.56 4.32
N VAL A 19 8.34 4.77 4.70
CA VAL A 19 7.93 4.78 6.11
C VAL A 19 8.22 3.41 6.72
N TYR A 20 7.77 2.33 6.09
CA TYR A 20 7.94 0.96 6.60
C TYR A 20 9.42 0.56 6.72
N ALA A 21 10.25 0.93 5.73
CA ALA A 21 11.68 0.67 5.76
C ALA A 21 12.36 1.42 6.92
N LYS A 22 12.01 2.71 7.11
CA LYS A 22 12.55 3.52 8.21
C LYS A 22 12.08 3.04 9.57
N THR A 23 10.82 2.60 9.72
CA THR A 23 10.31 2.06 10.98
C THR A 23 11.00 0.73 11.32
N THR A 24 11.13 -0.17 10.34
CA THR A 24 11.83 -1.45 10.51
C THR A 24 13.30 -1.24 10.88
N GLN A 25 13.96 -0.27 10.23
CA GLN A 25 15.33 0.11 10.56
C GLN A 25 15.43 0.63 12.00
N LEU A 26 14.49 1.48 12.43
CA LEU A 26 14.43 1.96 13.81
C LEU A 26 14.25 0.80 14.80
N GLU A 27 13.30 -0.09 14.55
CA GLU A 27 13.05 -1.27 15.39
C GLU A 27 14.30 -2.12 15.56
N SER A 28 15.03 -2.37 14.47
CA SER A 28 16.30 -3.11 14.51
C SER A 28 17.41 -2.39 15.29
N MET A 29 17.49 -1.06 15.19
CA MET A 29 18.48 -0.26 15.93
C MET A 29 18.20 -0.20 17.44
N PHE A 30 16.93 -0.26 17.83
CA PHE A 30 16.51 -0.21 19.23
C PHE A 30 16.37 -1.60 19.88
N ASP A 31 16.75 -2.68 19.18
CA ASP A 31 16.64 -4.09 19.61
C ASP A 31 15.26 -4.42 20.19
N SER A 32 14.26 -3.70 19.67
CA SER A 32 12.91 -3.69 20.18
C SER A 32 12.01 -4.21 19.07
N SER A 33 11.72 -5.50 19.14
CA SER A 33 10.65 -6.17 18.41
C SER A 33 9.24 -5.66 18.75
N SER A 34 9.15 -4.64 19.61
CA SER A 34 7.90 -4.13 20.20
C SER A 34 7.57 -2.68 19.81
N ILE A 35 8.36 -2.01 18.96
CA ILE A 35 7.97 -0.67 18.52
C ILE A 35 6.96 -0.84 17.39
N HIS A 36 5.67 -0.93 17.72
CA HIS A 36 4.63 -0.64 16.73
C HIS A 36 4.70 0.86 16.35
N ILE A 37 5.67 1.24 15.50
CA ILE A 37 5.90 2.66 15.13
C ILE A 37 4.76 3.19 14.26
N ILE A 38 3.99 2.31 13.63
CA ILE A 38 2.74 2.71 12.99
C ILE A 38 1.68 2.90 14.07
N HIS A 39 1.54 4.15 14.50
CA HIS A 39 0.51 4.60 15.43
C HIS A 39 -0.87 4.15 14.91
N ARG A 40 -1.70 3.53 15.77
CA ARG A 40 -3.08 3.05 15.44
C ARG A 40 -4.00 4.09 14.78
N TYR A 41 -3.62 5.38 14.81
CA TYR A 41 -4.40 6.51 14.30
C TYR A 41 -3.77 7.22 13.09
N PHE A 42 -2.61 6.77 12.60
CA PHE A 42 -2.04 7.26 11.35
C PHE A 42 -2.06 6.11 10.35
N ASP A 43 -3.16 6.03 9.60
CA ASP A 43 -3.34 5.04 8.54
C ASP A 43 -3.34 5.75 7.17
N PRO A 44 -2.15 6.14 6.66
CA PRO A 44 -2.01 6.68 5.32
C PRO A 44 -2.51 5.71 4.25
N PHE A 45 -2.55 4.41 4.57
CA PHE A 45 -3.17 3.42 3.73
C PHE A 45 -4.69 3.55 3.70
N GLN A 46 -5.36 3.76 4.84
CA GLN A 46 -6.81 4.02 4.85
C GLN A 46 -7.18 5.35 4.19
N SER A 47 -6.34 6.38 4.35
CA SER A 47 -6.51 7.64 3.64
C SER A 47 -6.39 7.46 2.11
N MET A 48 -5.47 6.59 1.68
CA MET A 48 -5.33 6.21 0.28
C MET A 48 -6.55 5.43 -0.23
N LEU A 49 -7.01 4.44 0.52
CA LEU A 49 -8.20 3.66 0.17
C LEU A 49 -9.42 4.55 -0.04
N ASN A 50 -9.63 5.51 0.87
CA ASN A 50 -10.69 6.51 0.74
C ASN A 50 -10.49 7.43 -0.47
N ALA A 51 -9.27 7.94 -0.70
CA ALA A 51 -8.97 8.83 -1.83
C ALA A 51 -9.11 8.14 -3.19
N LEU A 52 -8.90 6.82 -3.23
CA LEU A 52 -9.02 6.00 -4.43
C LEU A 52 -10.42 5.40 -4.63
N GLU A 53 -11.34 5.64 -3.69
CA GLU A 53 -12.70 5.08 -3.68
C GLU A 53 -12.70 3.55 -3.83
N ILE A 54 -11.77 2.89 -3.14
CA ILE A 54 -11.59 1.44 -3.20
C ILE A 54 -12.68 0.80 -2.32
N PRO A 55 -13.51 -0.11 -2.86
CA PRO A 55 -14.53 -0.81 -2.09
C PRO A 55 -13.92 -1.57 -0.91
N GLU A 56 -14.65 -1.66 0.21
CA GLU A 56 -14.21 -2.40 1.40
C GLU A 56 -13.85 -3.85 1.07
N GLU A 57 -14.59 -4.51 0.17
CA GLU A 57 -14.29 -5.89 -0.26
C GLU A 57 -12.90 -6.07 -0.89
N ASN A 58 -12.32 -5.00 -1.45
CA ASN A 58 -11.02 -5.06 -2.12
C ASN A 58 -9.86 -4.58 -1.23
N GLN A 59 -10.14 -4.11 0.00
CA GLN A 59 -9.12 -3.60 0.92
C GLN A 59 -8.16 -4.71 1.37
N ASP A 60 -8.67 -5.91 1.65
CA ASP A 60 -7.86 -7.07 2.05
C ASP A 60 -6.86 -7.48 0.95
N ILE A 61 -7.29 -7.43 -0.31
CA ILE A 61 -6.43 -7.71 -1.47
C ILE A 61 -5.34 -6.64 -1.56
N LEU A 62 -5.72 -5.36 -1.42
CA LEU A 62 -4.76 -4.26 -1.50
C LEU A 62 -3.73 -4.30 -0.35
N PHE A 63 -4.14 -4.70 0.85
CA PHE A 63 -3.22 -4.91 1.99
C PHE A 63 -2.19 -6.00 1.69
N LYS A 64 -2.63 -7.14 1.12
CA LYS A 64 -1.72 -8.23 0.74
C LYS A 64 -0.73 -7.78 -0.33
N LEU A 65 -1.22 -7.10 -1.35
CA LEU A 65 -0.42 -6.53 -2.43
C LEU A 65 0.65 -5.58 -1.87
N MET A 66 0.26 -4.65 -1.00
CA MET A 66 1.22 -3.76 -0.35
C MET A 66 2.28 -4.50 0.45
N LYS A 67 1.90 -5.52 1.21
CA LYS A 67 2.85 -6.29 2.01
C LYS A 67 3.93 -6.91 1.13
N VAL A 68 3.53 -7.52 0.02
CA VAL A 68 4.45 -8.11 -0.98
C VAL A 68 5.38 -7.04 -1.57
N TYR A 69 4.86 -5.83 -1.86
CA TYR A 69 5.66 -4.72 -2.36
C TYR A 69 6.69 -4.20 -1.33
N VAL A 70 6.28 -4.06 -0.06
CA VAL A 70 7.16 -3.64 1.04
C VAL A 70 8.25 -4.68 1.31
N GLU A 71 7.92 -5.96 1.18
CA GLU A 71 8.87 -7.08 1.31
C GLU A 71 9.77 -7.28 0.08
N GLU A 72 9.77 -6.33 -0.87
CA GLU A 72 10.58 -6.33 -2.10
C GLU A 72 10.35 -7.53 -3.03
N GLN A 73 9.20 -8.19 -2.92
CA GLN A 73 8.81 -9.32 -3.77
C GLN A 73 8.16 -8.87 -5.09
N MET A 74 7.83 -7.59 -5.23
CA MET A 74 7.33 -6.97 -6.46
C MET A 74 7.95 -5.59 -6.67
N THR A 75 8.18 -5.23 -7.92
CA THR A 75 8.53 -3.87 -8.33
C THR A 75 7.31 -2.93 -8.31
N LEU A 76 7.57 -1.62 -8.40
CA LEU A 76 6.50 -0.62 -8.43
C LEU A 76 5.56 -0.81 -9.64
N ASP A 77 6.10 -1.19 -10.80
CA ASP A 77 5.30 -1.39 -12.00
C ASP A 77 4.44 -2.66 -11.91
N GLU A 78 4.98 -3.74 -11.36
CA GLU A 78 4.26 -5.00 -11.14
C GLU A 78 3.12 -4.81 -10.14
N ILE A 79 3.36 -4.11 -9.02
CA ILE A 79 2.31 -3.89 -8.03
C ILE A 79 1.20 -2.98 -8.56
N LEU A 80 1.54 -1.95 -9.34
CA LEU A 80 0.56 -1.07 -9.97
C LEU A 80 -0.32 -1.85 -10.96
N LEU A 81 0.27 -2.76 -11.73
CA LEU A 81 -0.47 -3.63 -12.64
C LEU A 81 -1.41 -4.57 -11.87
N GLU A 82 -0.95 -5.15 -10.77
CA GLU A 82 -1.77 -6.07 -9.97
C GLU A 82 -2.94 -5.36 -9.28
N ILE A 83 -2.74 -4.12 -8.82
CA ILE A 83 -3.80 -3.26 -8.30
C ILE A 83 -4.82 -2.94 -9.41
N GLU A 84 -4.36 -2.66 -10.63
CA GLU A 84 -5.26 -2.45 -11.77
C GLU A 84 -6.10 -3.70 -12.08
N ASN A 85 -5.53 -4.90 -11.96
CA ASN A 85 -6.12 -6.19 -12.34
C ASN A 85 -7.02 -6.83 -11.26
N GLN A 86 -6.74 -6.61 -9.97
CA GLN A 86 -7.47 -7.28 -8.90
C GLN A 86 -8.39 -6.34 -8.13
N VAL A 87 -8.09 -5.04 -8.10
CA VAL A 87 -8.78 -4.09 -7.22
C VAL A 87 -9.68 -3.13 -8.01
N LEU A 88 -9.29 -2.78 -9.24
CA LEU A 88 -10.00 -1.81 -10.06
C LEU A 88 -10.82 -2.44 -11.21
N THR A 89 -10.60 -3.72 -11.52
CA THR A 89 -11.29 -4.41 -12.64
C THR A 89 -12.69 -4.93 -12.27
N VAL A 90 -13.04 -4.94 -10.98
CA VAL A 90 -14.39 -5.32 -10.50
C VAL A 90 -15.49 -4.37 -11.03
N LYS A 91 -15.13 -3.21 -11.61
CA LYS A 91 -16.09 -2.25 -12.19
C LYS A 91 -16.54 -2.52 -13.64
N ASN A 92 -16.07 -3.57 -14.31
CA ASN A 92 -16.31 -3.76 -15.76
C ASN A 92 -17.08 -5.04 -16.16
N GLU A 93 -17.74 -5.74 -15.23
CA GLU A 93 -18.54 -6.95 -15.55
C GLU A 93 -20.06 -6.81 -15.29
N ASP A 94 -20.60 -5.58 -15.35
CA ASP A 94 -22.06 -5.33 -15.44
C ASP A 94 -22.45 -4.62 -16.75
#